data_AF-A0A348SDH5-F1
#
_entry.id   AF-A0A348SDH5-F1
#
_cell.length_a   1.000
_cell.length_b   1.000
_cell.length_c   1.000
_cell.angle_alpha   90.00
_cell.angle_beta   90.00
_cell.angle_gamma   90.00
#
_symmetry.space_group_name_H-M   'P 1'
#
loop_
_entity.id
_entity.type
_entity.pdbx_description
1 polymer ?
#
loop_
_entity_poly.entity_id
_entity_poly.type
_entity_poly.pdbx_seq_one_letter_code
_entity_poly.pdbx_strand_id
1 'polypeptide(L)'
;MSSPARTLLAALMSATLSLLLLIGCSGTAPKDDAEDEGPFRIVGYVTAGAVLDVIDVSKLTHINYAFLLPMKNGELKPFGSSAQLRRVVARAAEADVKVLISVGGWGWDDEFEALASDNDRRARFVAGVVNFVLEYQLDGADIDWEYPDAG
;
A
#
# COMPACT_ATOMS: atom_id res chain seq x y z
N MET A 1 -75.92 29.91 15.97
CA MET A 1 -75.37 29.07 17.07
C MET A 1 -74.40 28.06 16.47
N SER A 2 -73.14 28.48 16.28
CA SER A 2 -72.02 27.64 15.86
C SER A 2 -71.19 27.28 17.09
N SER A 3 -71.10 25.99 17.41
CA SER A 3 -70.43 25.50 18.62
C SER A 3 -68.92 25.75 18.58
N PRO A 4 -68.30 26.31 19.64
CA PRO A 4 -66.87 26.62 19.70
C PRO A 4 -65.98 25.35 19.72
N ALA A 5 -66.56 24.16 19.90
CA ALA A 5 -65.83 22.91 19.96
C ALA A 5 -65.31 22.42 18.58
N ARG A 6 -65.88 22.91 17.47
CA ARG A 6 -65.45 22.48 16.13
C ARG A 6 -64.24 23.25 15.58
N THR A 7 -63.96 24.43 16.12
CA THR A 7 -62.83 25.27 15.69
C THR A 7 -61.51 24.88 16.36
N LEU A 8 -61.56 24.25 17.55
CA LEU A 8 -60.36 23.80 18.27
C LEU A 8 -59.74 22.52 17.67
N LEU A 9 -60.55 21.64 17.07
CA LEU A 9 -60.08 20.36 16.55
C LEU A 9 -59.27 20.50 15.24
N ALA A 10 -59.57 21.51 14.42
CA ALA A 10 -58.81 21.83 13.22
C ALA A 10 -57.45 22.50 13.52
N ALA A 11 -57.38 23.29 14.60
CA ALA A 11 -56.12 23.93 15.03
C ALA A 11 -55.15 22.92 15.66
N LEU A 12 -55.65 21.88 16.36
CA LEU A 12 -54.80 20.85 16.96
C LEU A 12 -54.23 19.83 15.95
N MET A 13 -54.95 19.51 14.86
CA MET A 13 -54.40 18.60 13.82
C MET A 13 -53.35 19.27 12.92
N SER A 14 -53.33 20.61 12.82
CA SER A 14 -52.31 21.33 12.05
C SER A 14 -51.02 21.57 12.85
N ALA A 15 -51.10 21.67 14.19
CA ALA A 15 -49.92 21.88 15.03
C ALA A 15 -49.12 20.58 15.27
N THR A 16 -49.75 19.40 15.22
CA THR A 16 -49.04 18.12 15.35
C THR A 16 -48.35 17.69 14.05
N LEU A 17 -48.81 18.15 12.88
CA LEU A 17 -48.16 17.83 11.61
C LEU A 17 -46.90 18.68 11.35
N SER A 18 -46.84 19.90 11.90
CA SER A 18 -45.65 20.75 11.83
C SER A 18 -44.53 20.35 12.81
N LEU A 19 -44.85 19.62 13.89
CA LEU A 19 -43.83 19.13 14.84
C LEU A 19 -43.21 17.79 14.39
N LEU A 20 -43.88 17.01 13.54
CA LEU A 20 -43.32 15.78 12.95
C LEU A 20 -42.40 16.05 11.74
N LEU A 21 -42.43 17.24 11.12
CA LEU A 21 -41.52 17.56 10.01
C LEU A 21 -40.12 18.04 10.46
N LEU A 22 -39.90 18.30 11.74
CA LEU A 22 -38.59 18.77 12.26
C LEU A 22 -37.71 17.66 12.85
N ILE A 23 -38.17 16.42 12.88
CA ILE A 23 -37.40 15.25 13.38
C ILE A 23 -36.76 14.47 12.20
N GLY A 24 -37.05 14.86 10.96
CA GLY A 24 -36.74 14.07 9.76
C GLY A 24 -35.48 14.45 8.97
N CYS A 25 -34.60 15.33 9.46
CA CYS A 25 -33.35 15.67 8.76
C CYS A 25 -32.12 15.54 9.66
N SER A 26 -32.00 14.40 10.36
CA SER A 26 -30.69 13.88 10.73
C SER A 26 -30.25 12.86 9.68
N GLY A 27 -30.27 13.27 8.41
CA GLY A 27 -29.46 12.59 7.41
C GLY A 27 -28.02 12.88 7.78
N THR A 28 -27.39 12.00 8.56
CA THR A 28 -25.94 11.89 8.46
C THR A 28 -25.69 11.67 6.99
N ALA A 29 -25.07 12.65 6.31
CA ALA A 29 -24.38 12.34 5.07
C ALA A 29 -23.62 11.03 5.31
N PRO A 30 -23.54 10.11 4.32
CA PRO A 30 -22.63 8.99 4.44
C PRO A 30 -21.33 9.60 4.96
N LYS A 31 -20.90 9.16 6.16
CA LYS A 31 -19.52 9.45 6.52
C LYS A 31 -18.77 8.83 5.36
N ASP A 32 -18.03 9.64 4.62
CA ASP A 32 -17.01 9.08 3.76
C ASP A 32 -16.27 8.13 4.68
N ASP A 33 -16.44 6.83 4.46
CA ASP A 33 -15.69 5.78 5.14
C ASP A 33 -14.27 5.85 4.56
N ALA A 34 -13.65 7.03 4.69
CA ALA A 34 -12.26 7.24 4.37
C ALA A 34 -11.53 6.26 5.27
N GLU A 35 -11.12 5.15 4.66
CA GLU A 35 -10.30 4.16 5.33
C GLU A 35 -9.13 4.92 5.95
N ASP A 36 -8.75 4.55 7.17
CA ASP A 36 -7.52 5.05 7.77
C ASP A 36 -6.35 4.51 6.93
N GLU A 37 -6.02 5.24 5.86
CA GLU A 37 -4.95 4.94 4.89
C GLU A 37 -3.55 4.98 5.56
N GLY A 38 -3.51 5.39 6.83
CA GLY A 38 -2.30 5.59 7.61
C GLY A 38 -1.58 6.90 7.25
N PRO A 39 -0.40 7.14 7.85
CA PRO A 39 0.39 8.33 7.54
C PRO A 39 0.90 8.29 6.10
N PHE A 40 1.06 9.47 5.49
CA PHE A 40 1.65 9.61 4.16
C PHE A 40 3.05 8.98 4.09
N ARG A 41 3.30 8.20 3.04
CA ARG A 41 4.56 7.47 2.83
C ARG A 41 5.41 8.19 1.80
N ILE A 42 6.68 8.40 2.14
CA ILE A 42 7.74 8.81 1.21
C ILE A 42 8.60 7.57 0.93
N VAL A 43 8.51 7.03 -0.27
CA VAL A 43 9.23 5.82 -0.70
C VAL A 43 10.34 6.21 -1.67
N GLY A 44 11.59 5.85 -1.35
CA GLY A 44 12.75 6.14 -2.19
C GLY A 44 13.37 4.86 -2.77
N TYR A 45 13.73 4.86 -4.05
CA TYR A 45 14.55 3.80 -4.63
C TYR A 45 16.04 4.06 -4.41
N VAL A 46 16.75 3.07 -3.89
CA VAL A 46 18.21 3.10 -3.71
C VAL A 46 18.81 1.94 -4.49
N THR A 47 19.54 2.26 -5.55
CA THR A 47 20.21 1.23 -6.36
C THR A 47 21.60 0.89 -5.80
N ALA A 48 22.15 -0.25 -6.22
CA ALA A 48 23.54 -0.60 -5.93
C ALA A 48 24.59 0.43 -6.42
N GLY A 49 24.23 1.35 -7.32
CA GLY A 49 25.13 2.44 -7.74
C GLY A 49 25.09 3.67 -6.83
N ALA A 50 24.13 3.75 -5.89
CA ALA A 50 23.87 4.97 -5.14
C ALA A 50 25.00 5.31 -4.16
N VAL A 51 25.40 6.59 -4.14
CA VAL A 51 26.25 7.15 -3.08
C VAL A 51 25.37 7.38 -1.86
N LEU A 52 25.32 6.40 -0.96
CA LEU A 52 24.39 6.42 0.18
C LEU A 52 24.54 7.70 1.01
N ASP A 53 25.76 8.18 1.24
CA ASP A 53 26.04 9.29 2.18
C ASP A 53 25.39 10.62 1.81
N VAL A 54 25.06 10.85 0.53
CA VAL A 54 24.36 12.08 0.10
C VAL A 54 22.84 11.99 0.25
N ILE A 55 22.31 10.81 0.60
CA ILE A 55 20.89 10.58 0.83
C ILE A 55 20.57 10.89 2.29
N ASP A 56 19.64 11.80 2.51
CA ASP A 56 19.06 12.09 3.82
C ASP A 56 17.93 11.11 4.12
N VAL A 57 18.29 9.96 4.68
CA VAL A 57 17.34 8.86 4.96
C VAL A 57 16.22 9.26 5.91
N SER A 58 16.44 10.25 6.79
CA SER A 58 15.45 10.71 7.78
C SER A 58 14.20 11.36 7.16
N LYS A 59 14.26 11.68 5.86
CA LYS A 59 13.13 12.21 5.09
C LYS A 59 12.29 11.13 4.42
N LEU A 60 12.69 9.86 4.53
CA LEU A 60 11.98 8.74 3.93
C LEU A 60 11.15 8.02 4.99
N THR A 61 10.15 7.29 4.53
CA THR A 61 9.43 6.31 5.35
C THR A 61 9.80 4.89 4.95
N HIS A 62 10.11 4.68 3.66
CA HIS A 62 10.47 3.39 3.10
C HIS A 62 11.59 3.57 2.07
N ILE A 63 12.43 2.55 1.94
CA ILE A 63 13.43 2.40 0.90
C ILE A 63 13.14 1.11 0.14
N ASN A 64 12.99 1.20 -1.18
CA ASN A 64 13.06 0.05 -2.08
C ASN A 64 14.51 -0.09 -2.54
N TYR A 65 15.22 -1.09 -2.02
CA TYR A 65 16.58 -1.37 -2.48
C TYR A 65 16.53 -2.15 -3.79
N ALA A 66 17.13 -1.59 -4.83
CA ALA A 66 17.02 -2.06 -6.21
C ALA A 66 18.36 -2.67 -6.70
N PHE A 67 18.43 -3.91 -7.17
CA PHE A 67 17.34 -4.89 -7.37
C PHE A 67 17.76 -6.31 -6.98
N LEU A 68 16.77 -7.18 -6.78
CA LEU A 68 16.89 -8.63 -6.81
C LEU A 68 16.31 -9.13 -8.14
N LEU A 69 17.05 -9.92 -8.90
CA LEU A 69 16.69 -10.24 -10.28
C LEU A 69 16.00 -11.61 -10.36
N PRO A 70 14.81 -11.71 -10.97
CA PRO A 70 14.17 -13.00 -11.24
C PRO A 70 14.92 -13.80 -12.29
N MET A 71 14.73 -15.12 -12.28
CA MET A 71 15.20 -16.02 -13.33
C MET A 71 14.03 -16.89 -13.84
N LYS A 72 14.10 -17.31 -15.11
CA LYS A 72 13.06 -18.14 -15.75
C LYS A 72 12.72 -19.44 -14.99
N ASN A 73 13.60 -19.95 -14.15
CA ASN A 73 13.38 -21.17 -13.34
C ASN A 73 12.73 -20.89 -11.97
N GLY A 74 12.47 -19.63 -11.63
CA GLY A 74 11.96 -19.17 -10.33
C GLY A 74 13.04 -18.92 -9.28
N GLU A 75 14.33 -19.03 -9.60
CA GLU A 75 15.41 -18.62 -8.70
C GLU A 75 15.63 -17.10 -8.77
N LEU A 76 16.44 -16.57 -7.85
CA LEU A 76 16.75 -15.15 -7.74
C LEU A 76 18.26 -14.91 -7.76
N LYS A 77 18.67 -13.77 -8.32
CA LYS A 77 20.07 -13.34 -8.36
C LYS A 77 20.20 -11.92 -7.82
N PRO A 78 21.02 -11.67 -6.79
CA PRO A 78 21.25 -10.31 -6.30
C PRO A 78 21.92 -9.44 -7.38
N PHE A 79 21.46 -8.20 -7.53
CA PHE A 79 22.15 -7.17 -8.30
C PHE A 79 22.91 -6.23 -7.35
N GLY A 80 24.22 -6.11 -7.54
CA GLY A 80 25.07 -5.24 -6.76
C GLY A 80 25.64 -5.87 -5.48
N SER A 81 26.03 -5.01 -4.53
CA SER A 81 26.81 -5.41 -3.35
C SER A 81 25.95 -5.71 -2.13
N SER A 82 26.05 -6.93 -1.58
CA SER A 82 25.44 -7.28 -0.29
C SER A 82 25.94 -6.39 0.86
N ALA A 83 27.16 -5.85 0.76
CA ALA A 83 27.70 -4.94 1.75
C ALA A 83 26.98 -3.58 1.74
N GLN A 84 26.59 -3.10 0.55
CA GLN A 84 25.82 -1.87 0.44
C GLN A 84 24.39 -2.03 0.93
N LEU A 85 23.73 -3.15 0.59
CA LEU A 85 22.42 -3.47 1.16
C LEU A 85 22.47 -3.45 2.70
N ARG A 86 23.47 -4.10 3.30
CA ARG A 86 23.66 -4.06 4.76
C ARG A 86 23.87 -2.64 5.31
N ARG A 87 24.59 -1.77 4.60
CA ARG A 87 24.73 -0.35 4.98
C ARG A 87 23.41 0.41 4.89
N VAL A 88 22.61 0.15 3.86
CA VAL A 88 21.27 0.76 3.71
C VAL A 88 20.37 0.35 4.87
N VAL A 89 20.31 -0.95 5.18
CA VAL A 89 19.51 -1.48 6.30
C VAL A 89 19.94 -0.85 7.63
N ALA A 90 21.24 -0.81 7.92
CA ALA A 90 21.75 -0.21 9.16
C ALA A 90 21.36 1.27 9.30
N ARG A 91 21.53 2.05 8.22
CA ARG A 91 21.25 3.49 8.23
C ARG A 91 19.75 3.80 8.26
N ALA A 92 18.93 2.94 7.65
CA ALA A 92 17.47 3.03 7.71
C ALA A 92 16.96 2.75 9.13
N ALA A 93 17.52 1.74 9.80
CA ALA A 93 17.17 1.40 11.18
C ALA A 93 17.47 2.55 12.16
N GLU A 94 18.57 3.29 11.98
CA GLU A 94 18.89 4.48 12.79
C GLU A 94 17.86 5.61 12.65
N ALA A 95 17.10 5.64 11.55
CA ALA A 95 16.13 6.68 11.23
C ALA A 95 14.66 6.20 11.27
N ASP A 96 14.40 4.98 11.77
CA ASP A 96 13.08 4.33 11.77
C ASP A 96 12.45 4.24 10.37
N VAL A 97 13.27 3.96 9.36
CA VAL A 97 12.88 3.81 7.95
C VAL A 97 12.80 2.33 7.59
N LYS A 98 11.73 1.95 6.90
CA LYS A 98 11.50 0.58 6.43
C LYS A 98 12.32 0.28 5.18
N VAL A 99 12.83 -0.94 5.04
CA VAL A 99 13.58 -1.37 3.85
C VAL A 99 12.92 -2.57 3.20
N LEU A 100 12.60 -2.45 1.92
CA LEU A 100 12.09 -3.53 1.08
C LEU A 100 13.14 -3.87 0.01
N ILE A 101 13.19 -5.14 -0.40
CA ILE A 101 13.91 -5.53 -1.62
C ILE A 101 12.99 -5.38 -2.83
N SER A 102 13.42 -4.60 -3.82
CA SER A 102 12.72 -4.50 -5.10
C SER A 102 13.18 -5.63 -6.03
N VAL A 103 12.23 -6.40 -6.57
CA VAL A 103 12.47 -7.57 -7.41
C VAL A 103 12.08 -7.24 -8.84
N GLY A 104 13.02 -7.32 -9.79
CA GLY A 104 12.79 -7.03 -11.20
C GLY A 104 13.46 -5.75 -11.69
N GLY A 105 12.63 -4.79 -12.10
CA GLY A 105 12.97 -3.59 -12.86
C GLY A 105 12.87 -3.80 -14.37
N TRP A 106 13.23 -2.77 -15.13
CA TRP A 106 13.21 -2.78 -16.59
C TRP A 106 13.97 -3.97 -17.22
N GLY A 107 13.29 -4.70 -18.11
CA GLY A 107 13.89 -5.70 -18.99
C GLY A 107 13.91 -7.14 -18.47
N TRP A 108 13.10 -7.46 -17.45
CA TRP A 108 12.97 -8.81 -16.86
C TRP A 108 11.61 -9.48 -17.12
N ASP A 109 10.88 -8.99 -18.11
CA ASP A 109 9.54 -9.45 -18.49
C ASP A 109 9.51 -10.94 -18.86
N ASP A 110 10.39 -11.34 -19.77
CA ASP A 110 10.67 -12.72 -20.19
C ASP A 110 10.89 -13.70 -19.00
N GLU A 111 11.57 -13.25 -17.94
CA GLU A 111 11.80 -14.02 -16.72
C GLU A 111 10.55 -14.12 -15.87
N PHE A 112 9.85 -13.00 -15.67
CA PHE A 112 8.61 -12.96 -14.92
C PHE A 112 7.52 -13.80 -15.58
N GLU A 113 7.32 -13.71 -16.89
CA GLU A 113 6.35 -14.56 -17.60
C GLU A 113 6.66 -16.05 -17.42
N ALA A 114 7.92 -16.44 -17.67
CA ALA A 114 8.33 -17.83 -17.63
C ALA A 114 8.27 -18.44 -16.21
N LEU A 115 8.50 -17.65 -15.16
CA LEU A 115 8.33 -18.10 -13.78
C LEU A 115 6.86 -18.02 -13.34
N ALA A 116 6.09 -17.03 -13.82
CA ALA A 116 4.71 -16.80 -13.44
C ALA A 116 3.76 -17.82 -14.07
N SER A 117 4.09 -18.38 -15.23
CA SER A 117 3.24 -19.35 -15.93
C SER A 117 3.25 -20.77 -15.31
N ASP A 118 4.16 -21.06 -14.38
CA ASP A 118 4.40 -22.41 -13.83
C ASP A 118 4.33 -22.43 -12.30
N ASN A 119 3.55 -23.37 -11.75
CA ASN A 119 3.30 -23.44 -10.31
C ASN A 119 4.58 -23.66 -9.48
N ASP A 120 5.48 -24.52 -9.95
CA ASP A 120 6.70 -24.86 -9.21
C ASP A 120 7.71 -23.72 -9.27
N ARG A 121 7.80 -23.02 -10.41
CA ARG A 121 8.65 -21.83 -10.56
C ARG A 121 8.12 -20.68 -9.70
N ARG A 122 6.81 -20.43 -9.67
CA ARG A 122 6.21 -19.44 -8.75
C ARG A 122 6.48 -19.78 -7.30
N ALA A 123 6.35 -21.06 -6.90
CA ALA A 123 6.65 -21.48 -5.53
C ALA A 123 8.13 -21.26 -5.16
N ARG A 124 9.06 -21.59 -6.06
CA ARG A 124 10.50 -21.31 -5.86
C ARG A 124 10.78 -19.81 -5.74
N PHE A 125 10.15 -19.00 -6.60
CA PHE A 125 10.29 -17.54 -6.58
C PHE A 125 9.84 -16.95 -5.24
N VAL A 126 8.63 -17.29 -4.78
CA VAL A 126 8.10 -16.83 -3.50
C VAL A 126 9.00 -17.24 -2.34
N ALA A 127 9.43 -18.50 -2.31
CA ALA A 127 10.34 -18.98 -1.26
C ALA A 127 11.68 -18.23 -1.28
N GLY A 128 12.23 -17.96 -2.46
CA GLY A 128 13.45 -17.18 -2.63
C GLY A 128 13.32 -15.74 -2.11
N VAL A 129 12.21 -15.05 -2.44
CA VAL A 129 11.96 -13.68 -1.98
C VAL A 129 11.84 -13.64 -0.47
N VAL A 130 11.05 -14.56 0.11
CA VAL A 130 10.89 -14.68 1.57
C VAL A 130 12.22 -14.94 2.25
N ASN A 131 13.03 -15.88 1.73
CA ASN A 131 14.35 -16.17 2.29
C ASN A 131 15.27 -14.95 2.24
N PHE A 132 15.25 -14.18 1.14
CA PHE A 132 16.07 -12.98 1.02
C PHE A 132 15.65 -11.89 2.02
N VAL A 133 14.34 -11.68 2.19
CA VAL A 133 13.77 -10.78 3.20
C VAL A 133 14.25 -11.17 4.60
N LEU A 134 14.17 -12.45 4.95
CA LEU A 134 14.60 -12.96 6.25
C LEU A 134 16.13 -12.90 6.45
N GLU A 135 16.92 -13.22 5.43
CA GLU A 135 18.39 -13.21 5.48
C GLU A 135 18.94 -11.80 5.77
N TYR A 136 18.36 -10.78 5.14
CA TYR A 136 18.80 -9.39 5.28
C TYR A 136 17.98 -8.58 6.29
N GLN A 137 17.03 -9.21 6.98
CA GLN A 137 16.14 -8.57 7.96
C GLN A 137 15.38 -7.37 7.38
N LEU A 138 14.84 -7.55 6.17
CA LEU A 138 14.07 -6.53 5.47
C LEU A 138 12.62 -6.51 5.98
N ASP A 139 11.96 -5.36 5.84
CA ASP A 139 10.56 -5.17 6.23
C ASP A 139 9.58 -5.70 5.17
N GLY A 140 10.06 -6.06 3.97
CA GLY A 140 9.22 -6.64 2.93
C GLY A 140 9.89 -6.72 1.55
N ALA A 141 9.05 -6.88 0.53
CA ALA A 141 9.46 -6.94 -0.86
C ALA A 141 8.54 -6.06 -1.73
N ASP A 142 9.13 -5.51 -2.77
CA ASP A 142 8.50 -4.72 -3.83
C ASP A 142 8.64 -5.50 -5.14
N ILE A 143 7.58 -5.64 -5.93
CA ILE A 143 7.60 -6.39 -7.20
C ILE A 143 7.49 -5.38 -8.34
N ASP A 144 8.58 -5.24 -9.10
CA ASP A 144 8.71 -4.29 -10.18
C ASP A 144 8.77 -5.04 -11.53
N TRP A 145 7.63 -5.60 -11.95
CA TRP A 145 7.48 -6.30 -13.23
C TRP A 145 7.06 -5.31 -14.32
N GLU A 146 7.95 -5.07 -15.28
CA GLU A 146 7.78 -4.09 -16.35
C GLU A 146 7.85 -4.72 -17.77
N TYR A 147 6.72 -5.08 -18.40
CA TYR A 147 5.36 -5.11 -17.85
C TYR A 147 4.65 -6.38 -18.33
N PRO A 148 3.78 -7.00 -17.52
CA PRO A 148 3.04 -8.18 -17.93
C PRO A 148 2.28 -7.95 -19.22
N ASP A 149 2.43 -8.86 -20.18
CA ASP A 149 1.62 -8.88 -21.39
C ASP A 149 0.49 -9.94 -21.31
N ALA A 150 -0.40 -9.89 -22.31
CA ALA A 150 -1.38 -10.95 -22.49
C ALA A 150 -0.71 -12.07 -23.31
N GLY A 151 -0.16 -13.06 -22.60
CA GLY A 151 0.49 -14.23 -23.21
C GLY A 151 -0.36 -15.05 -24.17
#